data_AF-A0A197JIE4-F1
#
_entry.id   AF-A0A197JIE4-F1
#
_cell.length_a   1.000
_cell.length_b   1.000
_cell.length_c   1.000
_cell.angle_alpha   90.00
_cell.angle_beta   90.00
_cell.angle_gamma   90.00
#
_symmetry.space_group_name_H-M   'P 1'
#
loop_
_entity.id
_entity.type
_entity.pdbx_description
1 polymer ?
#
loop_
_entity_poly.entity_id
_entity_poly.type
_entity_poly.pdbx_seq_one_letter_code
_entity_poly.pdbx_strand_id
1 'polypeptide(L)'
;MSITHVAQMFKYPCSAAKTVVDTFLQTSRVAKLPTGGSHNRRLEGKHIDWLTDALDEFAGRAVLLLTTQQNERLQLDPHITQLAVDKDLKKLSTFTLKSMRAESERYNEPEFIEER
;
A
#
# COMPACT_ATOMS: atom_id res chain seq x y z
N MET A 1 3.06 -11.96 34.71
CA MET A 1 3.84 -13.14 34.26
C MET A 1 5.15 -12.66 33.66
N SER A 2 6.27 -13.33 33.93
CA SER A 2 7.57 -12.97 33.31
C SER A 2 7.70 -13.56 31.89
N ILE A 3 8.44 -12.89 31.01
CA ILE A 3 8.68 -13.34 29.62
C ILE A 3 9.34 -14.73 29.59
N THR A 4 10.24 -15.00 30.53
CA THR A 4 10.91 -16.30 30.70
C THR A 4 9.92 -17.41 31.05
N HIS A 5 8.96 -17.14 31.93
CA HIS A 5 7.93 -18.11 32.29
C HIS A 5 7.00 -18.43 31.11
N VAL A 6 6.61 -17.40 30.36
CA VAL A 6 5.81 -17.55 29.13
C VAL A 6 6.58 -18.35 28.07
N ALA A 7 7.85 -18.03 27.84
CA ALA A 7 8.70 -18.74 26.89
C ALA A 7 8.83 -20.24 27.22
N GLN A 8 9.04 -20.58 28.50
CA GLN A 8 9.12 -21.97 28.96
C GLN A 8 7.77 -22.70 28.82
N MET A 9 6.67 -22.06 29.21
CA MET A 9 5.32 -22.64 29.13
C MET A 9 4.93 -22.99 27.68
N PHE A 10 5.27 -22.13 26.73
CA PHE A 10 4.97 -22.35 25.31
C PHE A 10 6.12 -23.02 24.53
N LYS A 11 7.21 -23.43 25.20
CA LYS A 11 8.42 -24.00 24.58
C LYS A 11 8.99 -23.15 23.43
N TYR A 12 8.94 -21.83 23.59
CA TYR A 12 9.54 -20.87 22.65
C TYR A 12 10.91 -20.40 23.14
N PRO A 13 11.81 -20.01 22.23
CA PRO A 13 13.01 -19.27 22.60
C PRO A 13 12.63 -17.97 23.34
N CYS A 14 13.31 -17.67 24.45
CA CYS A 14 13.09 -16.42 25.20
C CYS A 14 13.27 -15.17 24.33
N SER A 15 14.19 -15.22 23.36
CA SER A 15 14.39 -14.15 22.37
C SER A 15 13.15 -13.92 21.50
N ALA A 16 12.49 -14.99 21.05
CA ALA A 16 11.27 -14.89 20.25
C ALA A 16 10.10 -14.33 21.07
N ALA A 17 9.93 -14.81 22.32
CA ALA A 17 8.92 -14.27 23.22
C ALA A 17 9.13 -12.77 23.51
N LYS A 18 10.39 -12.35 23.69
CA LYS A 18 10.74 -10.94 23.85
C LYS A 18 10.39 -10.14 22.60
N THR A 19 10.78 -10.59 21.40
CA THR A 19 10.45 -9.90 20.15
C THR A 19 8.95 -9.71 19.96
N VAL A 20 8.14 -10.73 20.28
CA VAL A 20 6.68 -10.64 20.19
C VAL A 20 6.12 -9.58 21.15
N VAL A 21 6.59 -9.55 22.40
CA VAL A 21 6.16 -8.56 23.40
C VAL A 21 6.59 -7.15 22.99
N ASP A 22 7.84 -6.96 22.57
CA ASP A 22 8.35 -5.67 22.12
C ASP A 22 7.58 -5.15 20.89
N THR A 23 7.29 -6.04 19.92
CA THR A 23 6.49 -5.70 18.73
C THR A 23 5.06 -5.30 19.12
N PHE A 24 4.45 -6.01 20.08
CA PHE A 24 3.12 -5.68 20.58
C PHE A 24 3.11 -4.33 21.30
N LEU A 25 4.11 -4.04 22.14
CA LEU A 25 4.21 -2.75 22.84
C LEU A 25 4.36 -1.58 21.85
N GLN A 26 5.05 -1.78 20.73
CA GLN A 26 5.23 -0.74 19.71
C GLN A 26 4.01 -0.55 18.80
N THR A 27 3.34 -1.65 18.43
CA THR A 27 2.31 -1.62 17.36
C THR A 27 0.89 -1.80 17.87
N SER A 28 0.71 -2.22 19.14
CA SER A 28 -0.56 -2.70 19.72
C SER A 28 -1.22 -3.82 18.91
N ARG A 29 -0.43 -4.57 18.11
CA ARG A 29 -0.92 -5.65 17.24
C ARG A 29 -0.19 -6.95 17.57
N VAL A 30 -0.96 -8.05 17.60
CA VAL A 30 -0.44 -9.43 17.74
C VAL A 30 -0.28 -10.09 16.36
N ALA A 31 -0.53 -9.35 15.28
CA ALA A 31 -0.40 -9.85 13.92
C ALA A 31 1.06 -10.03 13.52
N LYS A 32 1.35 -11.07 12.72
CA LYS A 32 2.65 -11.20 12.06
C LYS A 32 2.88 -9.97 11.19
N LEU A 33 4.04 -9.33 11.35
CA LEU A 33 4.48 -8.32 10.40
C LEU A 33 4.61 -8.99 9.02
N PRO A 34 4.23 -8.30 7.93
CA PRO A 34 4.39 -8.84 6.59
C PRO A 34 5.88 -9.16 6.34
N THR A 35 6.19 -10.43 6.17
CA THR A 35 7.56 -10.90 5.91
C THR A 35 7.78 -10.95 4.41
N GLY A 36 8.66 -10.08 3.92
CA GLY A 36 8.99 -9.97 2.50
C GLY A 36 8.07 -9.03 1.72
N GLY A 37 8.57 -8.61 0.56
CA GLY A 37 7.96 -7.59 -0.29
C GLY A 37 9.02 -6.61 -0.77
N SER A 38 9.17 -6.48 -2.09
CA SER A 38 10.05 -5.46 -2.65
C SER A 38 9.49 -4.07 -2.32
N HIS A 39 10.19 -3.32 -1.47
CA HIS A 39 9.89 -1.91 -1.20
C HIS A 39 10.38 -0.97 -2.30
N ASN A 40 11.09 -1.49 -3.32
CA ASN A 40 11.59 -0.67 -4.42
C ASN A 40 10.44 -0.35 -5.38
N ARG A 41 9.70 0.70 -5.01
CA ARG A 41 8.81 1.38 -5.94
C ARG A 41 9.69 2.04 -6.99
N ARG A 42 9.64 1.51 -8.23
CA ARG A 42 10.39 2.09 -9.37
C ARG A 42 9.88 3.49 -9.73
N LEU A 43 8.62 3.77 -9.43
CA LEU A 43 8.01 5.09 -9.51
C LEU A 43 8.11 5.77 -8.14
N GLU A 44 8.89 6.85 -8.07
CA GLU A 44 8.96 7.75 -6.93
C GLU A 44 7.71 8.63 -6.84
N GLY A 45 7.48 9.29 -5.70
CA GLY A 45 6.34 10.18 -5.48
C GLY A 45 6.19 11.23 -6.59
N LYS A 46 7.29 11.91 -6.97
CA LYS A 46 7.31 12.90 -8.06
C LYS A 46 6.81 12.37 -9.40
N HIS A 47 6.99 11.08 -9.67
CA HIS A 47 6.51 10.45 -10.91
C HIS A 47 5.00 10.22 -10.85
N ILE A 48 4.48 9.91 -9.67
CA ILE A 48 3.06 9.70 -9.41
C ILE A 48 2.33 11.04 -9.40
N ASP A 49 2.93 12.08 -8.83
CA ASP A 49 2.36 13.44 -8.81
C ASP A 49 2.19 13.95 -10.25
N TRP A 50 3.23 13.82 -11.08
CA TRP A 50 3.13 14.15 -12.50
C TRP A 50 2.06 13.32 -13.23
N LEU A 51 1.97 12.02 -12.96
CA LEU A 51 0.91 11.18 -13.55
C LEU A 51 -0.47 11.69 -13.15
N THR A 52 -0.63 12.16 -11.92
CA THR A 52 -1.90 12.68 -11.39
C THR A 52 -2.27 13.99 -12.08
N ASP A 53 -1.33 14.91 -12.26
CA ASP A 53 -1.55 16.17 -12.97
C ASP A 53 -1.87 15.94 -14.46
N ALA A 54 -1.24 14.93 -15.07
CA ALA A 54 -1.43 14.58 -16.47
C ALA A 54 -2.70 13.73 -16.72
N LEU A 55 -3.36 13.19 -15.69
CA LEU A 55 -4.50 12.28 -15.89
C LEU A 55 -5.62 12.91 -16.71
N ASP A 56 -5.94 14.18 -16.44
CA ASP A 56 -7.02 14.90 -17.13
C ASP A 56 -6.64 15.25 -18.57
N GLU A 57 -5.39 15.67 -18.80
CA GLU A 57 -4.88 16.01 -20.15
C GLU A 57 -4.83 14.77 -21.07
N PHE A 58 -4.53 13.60 -20.49
CA PHE A 58 -4.36 12.35 -21.22
C PHE A 58 -5.58 11.41 -21.11
N ALA A 59 -6.71 11.89 -20.58
CA ALA A 59 -7.94 11.14 -20.50
C ALA A 59 -8.37 10.63 -21.89
N GLY A 60 -8.58 9.31 -22.02
CA GLY A 60 -8.93 8.66 -23.28
C GLY A 60 -7.77 8.38 -24.24
N ARG A 61 -6.52 8.79 -23.92
CA ARG A 61 -5.33 8.47 -24.71
C ARG A 61 -4.72 7.13 -24.29
N ALA A 62 -3.91 6.56 -25.18
CA ALA A 62 -3.20 5.31 -24.90
C ALA A 62 -2.15 5.49 -23.79
N VAL A 63 -2.09 4.55 -22.84
CA VAL A 63 -1.10 4.53 -21.74
C VAL A 63 0.34 4.55 -22.25
N LEU A 64 0.59 4.05 -23.46
CA LEU A 64 1.89 4.10 -24.11
C LEU A 64 2.39 5.55 -24.27
N LEU A 65 1.52 6.48 -24.69
CA LEU A 65 1.90 7.88 -24.88
C LEU A 65 2.29 8.54 -23.55
N LEU A 66 1.52 8.28 -22.50
CA LEU A 66 1.83 8.72 -21.13
C LEU A 66 3.18 8.17 -20.66
N THR A 67 3.44 6.89 -20.92
CA THR A 67 4.69 6.23 -20.53
C THR A 67 5.89 6.84 -21.25
N THR A 68 5.77 7.10 -22.56
CA THR A 68 6.82 7.73 -23.37
C THR A 68 7.12 9.13 -22.86
N GLN A 69 6.10 9.97 -22.67
CA GLN A 69 6.29 11.33 -22.18
C GLN A 69 6.87 11.38 -20.76
N GLN A 70 6.46 10.44 -19.90
CA GLN A 70 7.00 10.35 -18.54
C GLN A 70 8.50 10.02 -18.58
N ASN A 71 8.91 9.05 -19.39
CA ASN A 71 10.32 8.68 -19.56
C ASN A 71 11.15 9.81 -20.17
N GLU A 72 10.63 10.49 -21.19
CA GLU A 72 11.31 11.62 -21.85
C GLU A 72 11.48 12.82 -20.90
N ARG A 73 10.42 13.20 -20.19
CA ARG A 73 10.40 14.39 -19.33
C ARG A 73 11.23 14.21 -18.07
N LEU A 74 11.19 13.01 -17.49
CA LEU A 74 11.87 12.71 -16.23
C LEU A 74 13.24 12.04 -16.44
N GLN A 75 13.65 11.83 -17.70
CA GLN A 75 14.94 11.24 -18.09
C GLN A 75 15.26 9.96 -17.32
N LEU A 76 14.27 9.06 -17.24
CA LEU A 76 14.33 7.91 -16.36
C LEU A 76 15.24 6.81 -16.92
N ASP A 77 16.33 6.51 -16.24
CA ASP A 77 17.19 5.37 -16.57
C ASP A 77 17.22 4.36 -15.40
N PRO A 78 16.78 3.11 -15.61
CA PRO A 78 16.18 2.56 -16.82
C PRO A 78 14.73 3.02 -17.03
N HIS A 79 14.33 3.18 -18.30
CA HIS A 79 12.97 3.56 -18.70
C HIS A 79 11.91 2.70 -18.02
N ILE A 80 10.87 3.36 -17.52
CA ILE A 80 9.74 2.71 -16.86
C ILE A 80 8.88 2.03 -17.92
N THR A 81 8.44 0.80 -17.60
CA THR A 81 7.61 0.01 -18.50
C THR A 81 6.16 0.50 -18.45
N GLN A 82 5.45 0.36 -19.56
CA GLN A 82 4.02 0.69 -19.66
C GLN A 82 3.19 -0.03 -18.58
N LEU A 83 3.56 -1.27 -18.24
CA LEU A 83 2.89 -2.05 -17.18
C LEU A 83 3.00 -1.40 -15.80
N ALA A 84 4.12 -0.76 -15.49
CA ALA A 84 4.31 -0.08 -14.20
C ALA A 84 3.42 1.17 -14.12
N VAL A 85 3.36 1.95 -15.21
CA VAL A 85 2.47 3.11 -15.33
C VAL A 85 1.00 2.69 -15.24
N ASP A 86 0.59 1.65 -15.98
CA ASP A 86 -0.77 1.11 -15.93
C ASP A 86 -1.18 0.64 -14.52
N LYS A 87 -0.27 -0.01 -13.79
CA LYS A 87 -0.53 -0.42 -12.40
C LYS A 87 -0.77 0.76 -11.48
N ASP A 88 0.01 1.83 -11.59
CA ASP A 88 -0.15 3.01 -10.73
C ASP A 88 -1.38 3.84 -11.16
N LEU A 89 -1.68 3.96 -12.46
CA LEU A 89 -2.94 4.54 -12.95
C LEU A 89 -4.16 3.79 -12.40
N LYS A 90 -4.14 2.45 -12.44
CA LYS A 90 -5.21 1.63 -11.85
C LYS A 90 -5.35 1.82 -10.34
N LYS A 91 -4.23 2.01 -9.62
CA LYS A 91 -4.29 2.30 -8.18
C LYS A 91 -4.89 3.68 -7.91
N LEU A 92 -4.48 4.70 -8.66
CA LEU A 92 -5.02 6.06 -8.58
C LEU A 92 -6.51 6.04 -8.88
N SER A 93 -6.93 5.42 -9.99
CA SER A 93 -8.36 5.34 -10.35
C SER A 93 -9.17 4.52 -9.34
N THR A 94 -8.63 3.40 -8.84
CA THR A 94 -9.31 2.61 -7.80
C THR A 94 -9.45 3.40 -6.51
N PHE A 95 -8.42 4.18 -6.14
CA PHE A 95 -8.48 5.06 -4.97
C PHE A 95 -9.53 6.16 -5.17
N THR A 96 -9.49 6.87 -6.29
CA THR A 96 -10.47 7.92 -6.63
C THR A 96 -11.88 7.35 -6.67
N LEU A 97 -12.12 6.20 -7.31
CA LEU A 97 -13.42 5.55 -7.35
C LEU A 97 -13.89 5.10 -5.96
N LYS A 98 -13.00 4.65 -5.08
CA LYS A 98 -13.34 4.35 -3.69
C LYS A 98 -13.72 5.61 -2.92
N SER A 99 -12.98 6.70 -3.10
CA SER A 99 -13.23 7.99 -2.44
C SER A 99 -14.49 8.70 -2.97
N MET A 100 -14.82 8.51 -4.25
CA MET A 100 -16.03 9.06 -4.87
C MET A 100 -17.27 8.19 -4.64
N ARG A 101 -17.10 6.93 -4.20
CA ARG A 101 -18.23 6.10 -3.83
C ARG A 101 -18.86 6.77 -2.61
N ALA A 102 -20.00 7.42 -2.80
CA ALA A 102 -20.82 7.90 -1.69
C ALA A 102 -21.06 6.69 -0.79
N GLU A 103 -20.44 6.69 0.39
CA GLU A 103 -20.81 5.76 1.43
C GLU A 103 -22.31 5.97 1.67
N SER A 104 -23.08 4.88 1.67
CA SER A 104 -24.50 4.92 2.03
C SER A 104 -24.63 5.72 3.33
N GLU A 105 -25.68 6.53 3.50
CA GLU A 105 -25.93 7.26 4.75
C GLU A 105 -25.90 6.34 5.99
N ARG A 106 -26.10 5.03 5.77
CA ARG A 106 -26.05 3.94 6.75
C ARG A 106 -24.67 3.36 7.01
N TYR A 107 -23.61 3.89 6.42
CA TYR A 107 -22.27 3.29 6.51
C TYR A 107 -21.71 3.22 7.93
N ASN A 108 -22.11 4.18 8.78
CA ASN A 108 -21.77 4.21 10.20
C ASN A 108 -22.87 3.64 11.10
N GLU A 109 -23.95 3.07 10.54
CA GLU A 109 -24.96 2.42 11.36
C GLU A 109 -24.39 1.12 11.95
N PRO A 110 -24.52 0.90 13.27
CA PRO A 110 -23.94 -0.27 13.94
C PRO A 110 -24.42 -1.60 13.35
N GLU A 111 -25.65 -1.63 12.84
CA GLU A 111 -26.27 -2.78 12.17
C GLU A 111 -25.52 -3.21 10.90
N PHE A 112 -24.88 -2.28 10.17
CA PHE A 112 -24.11 -2.56 8.95
C PHE A 112 -22.65 -2.95 9.23
N ILE A 113 -22.14 -2.63 10.41
CA ILE A 113 -20.75 -2.92 10.80
C ILE A 113 -20.62 -4.38 11.28
N GLU A 114 -21.68 -4.95 11.87
CA GLU A 114 -21.69 -6.31 12.40
C GLU A 114 -21.84 -7.40 11.32
N GLU A 115 -22.37 -7.06 10.13
CA GLU A 115 -22.53 -7.99 8.99
C GLU A 115 -21.25 -8.18 8.15
N ARG A 116 -20.12 -7.59 8.55
CA ARG A 116 -18.87 -7.53 7.77
C ARG A 116 -17.76 -8.41 8.33
#